data_AF-K9UKR5-F1
#
_entry.id   AF-K9UKR5-F1
#
_cell.length_a   1.000
_cell.length_b   1.000
_cell.length_c   1.000
_cell.angle_alpha   90.00
_cell.angle_beta   90.00
_cell.angle_gamma   90.00
#
_symmetry.space_group_name_H-M   'P 1'
#
loop_
_entity.id
_entity.type
_entity.pdbx_description
1 polymer ?
#
loop_
_entity_poly.entity_id
_entity_poly.type
_entity_poly.pdbx_seq_one_letter_code
_entity_poly.pdbx_strand_id
1 'polypeptide(L)'
;MRSTLEIEGTWEEILAKANEFSGKRVRLTLLEKVNSKESDLLKEINLGVSTDTWTKYHTLIAKRQAEIMTEEEQQQLIEISDRLELANVRRMKALIELSDLRGQSLSTVMQDLGISEFH
;
A
#
# COMPACT_ATOMS: atom_id res chain seq x y z
N MET A 1 -54.07 8.27 31.63
CA MET A 1 -53.21 9.34 32.19
C MET A 1 -51.75 8.95 31.98
N ARG A 2 -50.91 9.91 31.59
CA ARG A 2 -49.46 9.76 31.36
C ARG A 2 -48.75 9.08 32.53
N SER A 3 -47.69 8.31 32.26
CA SER A 3 -46.38 8.62 32.85
C SER A 3 -45.24 7.94 32.08
N THR A 4 -44.10 8.62 32.05
CA THR A 4 -42.89 8.42 31.26
C THR A 4 -41.89 7.44 31.88
N LEU A 5 -41.33 6.59 31.02
CA LEU A 5 -39.95 6.06 30.93
C LEU A 5 -39.22 5.53 32.19
N GLU A 6 -38.92 4.23 32.16
CA GLU A 6 -37.61 3.70 32.57
C GLU A 6 -37.03 2.97 31.35
N ILE A 7 -35.95 3.51 30.77
CA ILE A 7 -35.14 2.74 29.83
C ILE A 7 -34.19 1.92 30.68
N GLU A 8 -34.56 0.67 30.93
CA GLU A 8 -33.65 -0.32 31.49
C GLU A 8 -32.63 -0.71 30.42
N GLY A 9 -31.35 -0.66 30.78
CA GLY A 9 -30.23 -1.06 29.94
C GLY A 9 -28.92 -0.47 30.45
N THR A 10 -27.84 -1.24 30.32
CA THR A 10 -26.48 -0.78 30.62
C THR A 10 -26.09 0.40 29.70
N TRP A 11 -25.12 1.21 30.14
CA TRP A 11 -24.60 2.32 29.33
C TRP A 11 -24.16 1.88 27.92
N GLU A 12 -23.77 0.62 27.75
CA GLU A 12 -23.40 0.01 26.47
C GLU A 12 -24.62 -0.27 25.56
N GLU A 13 -25.74 -0.70 26.13
CA GLU A 13 -26.98 -0.97 25.39
C GLU A 13 -27.67 0.31 24.92
N ILE A 14 -27.56 1.38 25.71
CA ILE A 14 -28.04 2.73 25.34
C ILE A 14 -27.17 3.30 24.22
N LEU A 15 -25.85 3.09 24.27
CA LEU A 15 -24.92 3.50 23.19
C LEU A 15 -25.13 2.71 21.89
N ALA A 16 -25.50 1.43 21.99
CA ALA A 16 -25.83 0.61 20.83
C ALA A 16 -27.06 1.13 20.08
N LYS A 17 -28.10 1.56 20.80
CA LYS A 17 -29.33 2.14 20.20
C LYS A 17 -29.09 3.53 19.60
N ALA A 18 -28.24 4.36 20.22
CA ALA A 18 -27.90 5.68 19.69
C ALA A 18 -27.01 5.63 18.41
N ASN A 19 -26.22 4.57 18.23
CA ASN A 19 -25.42 4.34 17.01
C ASN A 19 -26.26 4.03 15.76
N GLU A 20 -27.56 3.76 15.93
CA GLU A 20 -28.46 3.27 14.89
C GLU A 20 -29.00 4.40 13.97
N PHE A 21 -28.92 5.68 14.36
CA PHE A 21 -29.42 6.83 13.59
C PHE A 21 -28.47 7.35 12.47
N SER A 22 -27.83 6.42 11.73
CA SER A 22 -27.11 6.64 10.46
C SER A 22 -25.67 7.18 10.49
N GLY A 23 -25.30 8.15 11.33
CA GLY A 23 -23.98 8.80 11.22
C GLY A 23 -22.76 7.95 11.65
N LYS A 24 -22.90 7.13 12.70
CA LYS A 24 -21.74 6.41 13.28
C LYS A 24 -21.44 5.08 12.61
N ARG A 25 -22.46 4.38 12.09
CA ARG A 25 -22.27 3.17 11.27
C ARG A 25 -21.54 3.48 9.97
N VAL A 26 -21.91 4.56 9.29
CA VAL A 26 -21.19 5.02 8.08
C VAL A 26 -19.75 5.39 8.44
N ARG A 27 -19.52 6.09 9.56
CA ARG A 27 -18.16 6.45 10.00
C ARG A 27 -17.30 5.24 10.35
N LEU A 28 -17.84 4.24 11.03
CA LEU A 28 -17.11 3.00 11.39
C LEU A 28 -16.72 2.20 10.14
N THR A 29 -17.63 1.99 9.20
CA THR A 29 -17.32 1.30 7.94
C THR A 29 -16.37 2.11 7.06
N LEU A 30 -16.44 3.44 7.08
CA LEU A 30 -15.47 4.29 6.38
C LEU A 30 -14.06 4.13 6.97
N LEU A 31 -13.93 4.12 8.30
CA LEU A 31 -12.65 3.95 8.99
C LEU A 31 -12.06 2.55 8.74
N GLU A 32 -12.87 1.50 8.78
CA GLU A 32 -12.44 0.13 8.45
C GLU A 32 -11.99 0.01 6.99
N LYS A 33 -12.71 0.63 6.05
CA LYS A 33 -12.38 0.60 4.63
C LYS A 33 -11.13 1.41 4.29
N VAL A 34 -10.91 2.54 4.97
CA VAL A 34 -9.66 3.30 4.86
C VAL A 34 -8.50 2.46 5.39
N ASN A 35 -8.67 1.79 6.53
CA ASN A 35 -7.65 0.90 7.10
C ASN A 35 -7.36 -0.31 6.20
N SER A 36 -8.37 -0.88 5.54
CA SER A 36 -8.16 -1.98 4.58
C SER A 36 -7.41 -1.49 3.33
N LYS A 37 -7.80 -0.33 2.80
CA LYS A 37 -7.17 0.24 1.61
C LYS A 37 -5.73 0.67 1.86
N GLU A 38 -5.45 1.30 3.00
CA GLU A 38 -4.09 1.63 3.42
C GLU A 38 -3.24 0.37 3.58
N SER A 39 -3.76 -0.68 4.22
CA SER A 39 -3.06 -1.96 4.35
C SER A 39 -2.71 -2.56 2.99
N ASP A 40 -3.64 -2.53 2.03
CA ASP A 40 -3.40 -3.07 0.70
C ASP A 40 -2.37 -2.24 -0.08
N LEU A 41 -2.42 -0.91 0.03
CA LEU A 41 -1.40 -0.02 -0.55
C LEU A 41 -0.01 -0.32 0.02
N LEU A 42 0.10 -0.51 1.33
CA LEU A 42 1.36 -0.87 1.98
C LEU A 42 1.87 -2.24 1.51
N LYS A 43 1.00 -3.21 1.25
CA LYS A 43 1.41 -4.49 0.65
C LYS A 43 1.95 -4.27 -0.76
N GLU A 44 1.22 -3.55 -1.61
CA GLU A 44 1.64 -3.24 -2.99
C GLU A 44 2.98 -2.49 -3.04
N ILE A 45 3.19 -1.53 -2.14
CA ILE A 45 4.45 -0.78 -2.03
C ILE A 45 5.63 -1.69 -1.68
N ASN A 46 5.38 -2.73 -0.88
CA ASN A 46 6.37 -3.69 -0.42
C ASN A 46 6.46 -4.95 -1.31
N LEU A 47 5.61 -5.06 -2.35
CA LEU A 47 5.71 -6.10 -3.37
C LEU A 47 6.90 -5.78 -4.28
N GLY A 48 8.09 -6.11 -3.79
CA GLY A 48 9.34 -6.04 -4.54
C GLY A 48 9.50 -7.21 -5.51
N VAL A 49 10.64 -7.20 -6.19
CA VAL A 49 11.09 -8.30 -7.04
C VAL A 49 11.86 -9.32 -6.20
N SER A 50 11.74 -10.62 -6.50
CA SER A 50 12.36 -11.68 -5.69
C SER A 50 13.88 -11.55 -5.64
N THR A 51 14.49 -12.03 -4.55
CA THR A 51 15.94 -12.04 -4.35
C THR A 51 16.68 -12.74 -5.50
N ASP A 52 16.12 -13.84 -6.01
CA ASP A 52 16.68 -14.58 -7.14
C ASP A 52 16.68 -13.73 -8.42
N THR A 53 15.62 -12.97 -8.65
CA THR A 53 15.53 -12.09 -9.82
C THR A 53 16.53 -10.93 -9.71
N TRP A 54 16.71 -10.36 -8.51
CA TRP A 54 17.76 -9.35 -8.26
C TRP A 54 19.17 -9.92 -8.46
N THR A 55 19.42 -11.12 -7.95
CA THR A 55 20.71 -11.82 -8.12
C THR A 55 21.01 -12.04 -9.60
N LYS A 56 20.01 -12.50 -10.37
CA LYS A 56 20.14 -12.69 -11.81
C LYS A 56 20.36 -11.36 -12.54
N TYR A 57 19.61 -10.32 -12.19
CA TYR A 57 19.76 -8.97 -12.75
C TYR A 57 21.19 -8.44 -12.54
N HIS A 58 21.70 -8.45 -11.32
CA HIS A 58 23.05 -7.96 -11.02
C HIS A 58 24.15 -8.78 -11.70
N THR A 59 23.96 -10.10 -11.82
CA THR A 59 24.88 -10.96 -12.56
C THR A 59 24.94 -10.55 -14.03
N LEU A 60 23.79 -10.31 -14.66
CA LEU A 60 23.72 -9.86 -16.06
C LEU A 60 24.34 -8.46 -16.22
N ILE A 61 24.08 -7.52 -15.31
CA ILE A 61 24.73 -6.21 -15.33
C ILE A 61 26.26 -6.33 -15.26
N ALA A 62 26.79 -7.19 -14.39
CA ALA A 62 28.23 -7.43 -14.30
C ALA A 62 28.80 -8.02 -15.60
N LYS A 63 28.11 -8.99 -16.21
CA LYS A 63 28.50 -9.55 -17.51
C LYS A 63 28.49 -8.52 -18.64
N ARG A 64 27.49 -7.63 -18.65
CA ARG A 64 27.40 -6.52 -19.61
C ARG A 64 28.58 -5.57 -19.47
N GLN A 65 28.93 -5.19 -18.23
CA GLN A 65 30.06 -4.32 -17.93
C GLN A 65 31.41 -4.95 -18.30
N ALA A 66 31.52 -6.28 -18.17
CA ALA A 66 32.70 -7.03 -18.58
C ALA A 66 32.73 -7.37 -20.09
N GLU A 67 31.72 -6.96 -20.86
CA GLU A 67 31.61 -7.22 -22.31
C GLU A 67 31.63 -8.72 -22.68
N ILE A 68 31.21 -9.60 -21.78
CA ILE A 68 31.15 -11.07 -21.99
C ILE A 68 29.72 -11.62 -22.12
N MET A 69 28.74 -10.73 -22.26
CA MET A 69 27.32 -11.05 -22.32
C MET A 69 26.95 -11.70 -23.66
N THR A 70 26.19 -12.79 -23.64
CA THR A 70 25.62 -13.38 -24.86
C THR A 70 24.34 -12.67 -25.30
N GLU A 71 23.88 -12.90 -26.53
CA GLU A 71 22.63 -12.34 -27.05
C GLU A 71 21.41 -12.82 -26.22
N GLU A 72 21.39 -14.10 -25.82
CA GLU A 72 20.33 -14.65 -24.97
C GLU A 72 20.32 -14.00 -23.58
N GLU A 73 21.50 -13.73 -23.02
CA GLU A 73 21.65 -13.05 -21.74
C GLU A 73 21.25 -11.58 -21.83
N GLN A 74 21.52 -10.92 -22.95
CA GLN A 74 21.05 -9.57 -23.23
C GLN A 74 19.51 -9.53 -23.30
N GLN A 75 18.89 -10.50 -23.98
CA GLN A 75 17.43 -10.59 -24.04
C GLN A 75 16.83 -10.81 -22.64
N GLN A 76 17.44 -11.67 -21.82
CA GLN A 76 17.00 -11.85 -20.43
C GLN A 76 17.16 -10.59 -19.58
N LEU A 77 18.22 -9.80 -19.80
CA LEU A 77 18.41 -8.54 -19.10
C LEU A 77 17.31 -7.54 -19.46
N ILE A 78 16.92 -7.46 -20.74
CA ILE A 78 15.81 -6.62 -21.20
C ILE A 78 14.52 -7.03 -20.49
N GLU A 79 14.17 -8.32 -20.52
CA GLU A 79 12.94 -8.82 -19.89
C GLU A 79 12.87 -8.55 -18.38
N ILE A 80 13.99 -8.71 -17.66
CA ILE A 80 14.03 -8.41 -16.23
C ILE A 80 13.89 -6.90 -15.99
N SER A 81 14.52 -6.07 -16.83
CA SER A 81 14.44 -4.60 -16.72
C SER A 81 13.02 -4.10 -16.94
N ASP A 82 12.31 -4.61 -17.96
CA ASP A 82 10.92 -4.25 -18.24
C ASP A 82 10.00 -4.61 -17.06
N ARG A 83 10.23 -5.78 -16.46
CA ARG A 83 9.47 -6.22 -15.28
C ARG A 83 9.74 -5.34 -14.05
N LEU A 84 10.99 -4.91 -13.86
CA LEU A 84 11.37 -3.98 -12.79
C LEU A 84 10.72 -2.62 -12.98
N GLU A 85 10.72 -2.10 -14.21
CA GLU A 85 10.07 -0.83 -14.53
C GLU A 85 8.55 -0.89 -14.25
N LEU A 86 7.87 -1.94 -14.70
CA LEU A 86 6.45 -2.15 -14.41
C LEU A 86 6.16 -2.26 -12.91
N ALA A 87 7.03 -2.93 -12.15
CA ALA A 87 6.91 -3.01 -10.69
C ALA A 87 7.09 -1.63 -10.05
N ASN A 88 8.08 -0.85 -10.48
CA ASN A 88 8.32 0.51 -9.99
C ASN A 88 7.15 1.45 -10.30
N VAL A 89 6.55 1.36 -11.49
CA VAL A 89 5.36 2.15 -11.85
C VAL A 89 4.18 1.81 -10.93
N ARG A 90 3.93 0.52 -10.66
CA ARG A 90 2.88 0.11 -9.71
C ARG A 90 3.15 0.64 -8.30
N ARG A 91 4.39 0.51 -7.81
CA ARG A 91 4.83 1.02 -6.52
C ARG A 91 4.63 2.53 -6.40
N MET A 92 5.01 3.29 -7.43
CA MET A 92 4.85 4.74 -7.45
C MET A 92 3.37 5.16 -7.42
N LYS A 93 2.50 4.47 -8.18
CA LYS A 93 1.05 4.71 -8.11
C LYS A 93 0.49 4.45 -6.70
N ALA A 94 0.92 3.37 -6.06
CA ALA A 94 0.48 3.05 -4.69
C ALA A 94 0.98 4.08 -3.67
N LEU A 95 2.22 4.59 -3.81
CA LEU A 95 2.75 5.66 -2.97
C LEU A 95 1.97 6.97 -3.11
N ILE A 96 1.63 7.36 -4.35
CA ILE A 96 0.81 8.55 -4.61
C ILE A 96 -0.57 8.38 -3.97
N GLU A 97 -1.23 7.23 -4.17
CA GLU A 97 -2.55 6.97 -3.59
C GLU A 97 -2.50 6.96 -2.05
N LEU A 98 -1.42 6.44 -1.45
CA LEU A 98 -1.21 6.49 -0.01
C LEU A 98 -0.99 7.92 0.49
N SER A 99 -0.28 8.75 -0.28
CA SER A 99 -0.06 10.16 0.06
C SER A 99 -1.37 10.96 0.07
N ASP A 100 -2.24 10.71 -0.91
CA ASP A 100 -3.58 11.28 -0.96
C ASP A 100 -4.42 10.80 0.23
N LEU A 101 -4.37 9.50 0.54
CA LEU A 101 -5.12 8.90 1.65
C LEU A 101 -4.71 9.47 3.02
N ARG A 102 -3.42 9.75 3.21
CA ARG A 102 -2.87 10.34 4.44
C ARG A 102 -2.96 11.87 4.49
N GLY A 103 -3.25 12.53 3.37
CA GLY A 103 -3.19 13.99 3.26
C GLY A 103 -1.77 14.55 3.45
N GLN A 104 -0.75 13.77 3.08
CA GLN A 104 0.67 14.13 3.16
C GLN A 104 1.27 14.28 1.77
N SER A 105 2.40 14.96 1.65
CA SER A 105 3.14 14.96 0.39
C SER A 105 3.73 13.57 0.10
N LEU A 106 3.90 13.23 -1.18
CA LEU A 106 4.57 11.98 -1.60
C LEU A 106 5.95 11.81 -0.94
N SER A 107 6.74 12.88 -0.90
CA SER A 107 8.07 12.90 -0.30
C SER A 107 8.03 12.55 1.20
N THR A 108 7.05 13.11 1.93
CA THR A 108 6.83 12.80 3.35
C THR A 108 6.48 11.33 3.54
N VAL A 109 5.56 10.78 2.73
CA VAL A 109 5.20 9.35 2.82
C VAL A 109 6.39 8.45 2.51
N MET A 110 7.19 8.77 1.49
CA MET A 110 8.40 8.02 1.16
C MET A 110 9.40 8.05 2.31
N GLN A 111 9.61 9.21 2.94
CA GLN A 111 10.48 9.35 4.10
C GLN A 111 9.97 8.53 5.30
N ASP A 112 8.67 8.61 5.61
CA ASP A 112 8.04 7.86 6.71
C ASP A 112 8.18 6.33 6.52
N LEU A 113 8.19 5.87 5.26
CA LEU A 113 8.37 4.46 4.91
C LEU A 113 9.85 4.05 4.72
N GLY A 114 10.80 4.97 4.90
CA GLY A 114 12.23 4.71 4.70
C GLY A 114 12.61 4.43 3.25
N ILE A 115 11.83 4.93 2.29
CA ILE A 115 12.06 4.79 0.85
C ILE A 115 12.86 6.00 0.38
N SER A 116 14.07 5.77 -0.13
CA SER A 116 14.90 6.83 -0.74
C SER A 116 14.30 7.28 -2.07
N GLU A 117 14.25 8.59 -2.31
CA GLU A 117 13.89 9.19 -3.62
C GLU A 117 14.94 8.91 -4.71
N PHE A 118 16.15 8.50 -4.31
CA PHE A 118 17.27 8.25 -5.21
C PHE A 118 17.87 6.85 -4.96
N HIS A 119 17.91 6.03 -6.00
CA HIS A 119 18.72 4.81 -6.12
C HIS A 119 19.75 5.02 -7.22
#